data_AF-A0AAE2ZVW6-F1
#
_entry.id   AF-A0AAE2ZVW6-F1
#
_cell.length_a   1.000
_cell.length_b   1.000
_cell.length_c   1.000
_cell.angle_alpha   90.00
_cell.angle_beta   90.00
_cell.angle_gamma   90.00
#
_symmetry.space_group_name_H-M   'P 1'
#
loop_
_entity.id
_entity.type
_entity.pdbx_description
1 polymer ?
#
loop_
_entity_poly.entity_id
_entity_poly.type
_entity_poly.pdbx_seq_one_letter_code
_entity_poly.pdbx_strand_id
1 'polypeptide(L)'
;MTYKKPELLIPASSLEVLKTAVIFGADAVYIGGEAFGLRAKAKNFSSEEMAEGVAFAHAHGVKVYVTANILAHNYDLEGARKYFAELRDMKPEQPDALIISDPGMFMIAKEVWPQVEVHISTQANNTNYETYLFWWKLGAKRVVSARELSLVEIKGIREKIPAEMEIESFVHGAMCISYSGRCLLSNFFTGRDANRGACTHPCRWKYAVVEETRPGEYLPVYENERGTYIFNSKDLCMIEHIPELVEAGIDSLKIEGRMKTALYVATVARTYRKAIDDYFADPELYEKNMDWYKAEISKCTYRQFTTGFYFGKPDENTQIYDNNTYVNEYIYLGIVEAVKDSLCRIEQRNKFCVGDSIEIMKPDGTNVPVTVEAMYTEEGESVDSAPHPKQVLWIKLSMPPQEFDLLRQKNAD
;
A
#
# COMPACT_ATOMS: atom_id res chain seq x y z
N MET A 1 -15.11 -3.29 24.39
CA MET A 1 -13.76 -2.68 24.30
C MET A 1 -13.88 -1.17 24.44
N THR A 2 -12.94 -0.51 25.12
CA THR A 2 -12.88 0.96 25.30
C THR A 2 -12.15 1.70 24.17
N TYR A 3 -11.61 0.99 23.18
CA TYR A 3 -10.86 1.55 22.08
C TYR A 3 -11.71 1.67 20.82
N LYS A 4 -11.46 2.70 20.00
CA LYS A 4 -12.10 2.89 18.71
C LYS A 4 -11.53 1.89 17.70
N LYS A 5 -12.39 1.31 16.87
CA LYS A 5 -11.97 0.47 15.75
C LYS A 5 -11.15 1.29 14.75
N PRO A 6 -9.90 0.90 14.43
CA PRO A 6 -9.06 1.69 13.55
C PRO A 6 -9.51 1.56 12.09
N GLU A 7 -9.27 2.60 11.31
CA GLU A 7 -9.46 2.62 9.86
C GLU A 7 -8.41 1.73 9.18
N LEU A 8 -8.82 0.87 8.24
CA LEU A 8 -7.91 0.16 7.36
C LEU A 8 -7.67 0.98 6.08
N LEU A 9 -6.47 1.57 5.97
CA LEU A 9 -6.09 2.42 4.84
C LEU A 9 -5.24 1.66 3.82
N ILE A 10 -5.79 1.47 2.62
CA ILE A 10 -5.19 0.64 1.56
C ILE A 10 -4.65 1.48 0.38
N PRO A 11 -3.46 1.19 -0.15
CA PRO A 11 -2.92 1.87 -1.33
C PRO A 11 -3.62 1.44 -2.61
N ALA A 12 -3.83 2.38 -3.53
CA ALA A 12 -4.23 2.06 -4.90
C ALA A 12 -3.34 2.77 -5.94
N SER A 13 -2.98 2.03 -6.99
CA SER A 13 -2.13 2.48 -8.09
C SER A 13 -2.87 2.58 -9.43
N SER A 14 -4.08 2.04 -9.48
CA SER A 14 -4.97 2.12 -10.64
C SER A 14 -6.41 1.97 -10.17
N LEU A 15 -7.35 2.33 -11.04
CA LEU A 15 -8.77 2.17 -10.79
C LEU A 15 -9.15 0.71 -10.45
N GLU A 16 -8.59 -0.28 -11.16
CA GLU A 16 -8.76 -1.71 -10.84
C GLU A 16 -8.34 -2.03 -9.39
N VAL A 17 -7.16 -1.55 -8.98
CA VAL A 17 -6.64 -1.79 -7.63
C VAL A 17 -7.47 -1.05 -6.58
N LEU A 18 -7.99 0.14 -6.89
CA LEU A 18 -8.90 0.86 -6.01
C LEU A 18 -10.20 0.09 -5.80
N LYS A 19 -10.84 -0.36 -6.88
CA LYS A 19 -12.08 -1.15 -6.82
C LYS A 19 -11.84 -2.44 -6.02
N THR A 20 -10.70 -3.09 -6.26
CA THR A 20 -10.27 -4.26 -5.48
C THR A 20 -10.13 -3.95 -3.98
N ALA A 21 -9.43 -2.86 -3.62
CA ALA A 21 -9.25 -2.47 -2.22
C ALA A 21 -10.58 -2.21 -1.51
N VAL A 22 -11.47 -1.46 -2.15
CA VAL A 22 -12.82 -1.14 -1.65
C VAL A 22 -13.60 -2.44 -1.38
N ILE A 23 -13.69 -3.33 -2.37
CA ILE A 23 -14.47 -4.57 -2.25
C ILE A 23 -13.89 -5.52 -1.20
N PHE A 24 -12.56 -5.59 -1.07
CA PHE A 24 -11.87 -6.49 -0.14
C PHE A 24 -11.71 -5.91 1.28
N GLY A 25 -12.42 -4.81 1.60
CA GLY A 25 -12.63 -4.36 2.97
C GLY A 25 -11.79 -3.16 3.42
N ALA A 26 -11.31 -2.32 2.51
CA ALA A 26 -10.74 -1.03 2.87
C ALA A 26 -11.80 -0.12 3.51
N ASP A 27 -11.46 0.57 4.60
CA ASP A 27 -12.29 1.67 5.14
C ASP A 27 -11.95 2.99 4.42
N ALA A 28 -10.71 3.10 3.94
CA ALA A 28 -10.24 4.18 3.09
C ALA A 28 -9.17 3.69 2.11
N VAL A 29 -9.04 4.38 0.98
CA VAL A 29 -7.98 4.16 -0.01
C VAL A 29 -7.15 5.42 -0.18
N TYR A 30 -5.84 5.26 -0.41
CA TYR A 30 -4.99 6.39 -0.81
C TYR A 30 -4.39 6.19 -2.21
N ILE A 31 -4.51 7.24 -3.02
CA ILE A 31 -4.12 7.26 -4.42
C ILE A 31 -3.18 8.44 -4.71
N GLY A 32 -2.59 8.46 -5.89
CA GLY A 32 -1.86 9.62 -6.39
C GLY A 32 -2.30 9.95 -7.81
N GLY A 33 -2.43 11.24 -8.09
CA GLY A 33 -2.57 11.75 -9.46
C GLY A 33 -1.23 11.79 -10.18
N GLU A 34 -1.26 12.25 -11.42
CA GLU A 34 -0.08 12.37 -12.28
C GLU A 34 0.94 13.41 -11.77
N ALA A 35 0.54 14.29 -10.87
CA ALA A 35 1.36 15.37 -10.32
C ALA A 35 1.55 15.27 -8.80
N PHE A 36 2.64 15.86 -8.31
CA PHE A 36 2.92 16.12 -6.88
C PHE A 36 2.97 14.89 -5.94
N GLY A 37 3.05 13.67 -6.48
CA GLY A 37 3.29 12.44 -5.72
C GLY A 37 4.74 11.95 -5.81
N LEU A 38 5.31 11.48 -4.69
CA LEU A 38 6.69 10.94 -4.66
C LEU A 38 6.90 9.66 -5.47
N ARG A 39 5.83 9.01 -5.94
CA ARG A 39 5.88 7.80 -6.78
C ARG A 39 5.61 8.13 -8.25
N ALA A 40 6.39 9.05 -8.83
CA ALA A 40 6.26 9.48 -10.22
C ALA A 40 6.37 8.35 -11.27
N LYS A 41 6.92 7.18 -10.89
CA LYS A 41 7.04 5.98 -11.76
C LYS A 41 5.94 4.93 -11.55
N ALA A 42 5.03 5.13 -10.60
CA ALA A 42 3.86 4.26 -10.48
C ALA A 42 2.86 4.60 -11.61
N LYS A 43 2.00 3.65 -11.97
CA LYS A 43 0.76 4.02 -12.67
C LYS A 43 0.02 4.97 -11.70
N ASN A 44 -0.33 6.15 -12.18
CA ASN A 44 -1.07 7.14 -11.42
C ASN A 44 -2.40 7.35 -12.13
N PHE A 45 -3.38 7.86 -11.39
CA PHE A 45 -4.72 8.08 -11.90
C PHE A 45 -4.73 9.30 -12.81
N SER A 46 -5.36 9.17 -13.98
CA SER A 46 -5.84 10.34 -14.72
C SER A 46 -6.94 11.06 -13.93
N SER A 47 -7.29 12.29 -14.34
CA SER A 47 -8.39 13.02 -13.70
C SER A 47 -9.73 12.26 -13.80
N GLU A 48 -9.97 11.61 -14.94
CA GLU A 48 -11.18 10.81 -15.20
C GLU A 48 -11.21 9.54 -14.35
N GLU A 49 -10.09 8.78 -14.32
CA GLU A 49 -9.98 7.59 -13.47
C GLU A 49 -10.12 7.95 -11.98
N MET A 50 -9.61 9.12 -11.57
CA MET A 50 -9.73 9.59 -10.19
C MET A 50 -11.19 9.92 -9.85
N ALA A 51 -11.89 10.66 -10.71
CA ALA A 51 -13.31 10.97 -10.50
C ALA A 51 -14.17 9.71 -10.43
N GLU A 52 -13.93 8.73 -11.32
CA GLU A 52 -14.62 7.44 -11.26
C GLU A 52 -14.27 6.67 -9.98
N GLY A 53 -13.00 6.65 -9.59
CA GLY A 53 -12.54 5.96 -8.39
C GLY A 53 -13.12 6.55 -7.10
N VAL A 54 -13.21 7.88 -7.00
CA VAL A 54 -13.85 8.57 -5.87
C VAL A 54 -15.32 8.18 -5.79
N ALA A 55 -16.07 8.32 -6.91
CA ALA A 55 -17.48 7.98 -6.95
C ALA A 55 -17.75 6.51 -6.58
N PHE A 56 -16.90 5.60 -7.07
CA PHE A 56 -17.00 4.18 -6.73
C PHE A 56 -16.76 3.94 -5.24
N ALA A 57 -15.71 4.52 -4.66
CA ALA A 57 -15.39 4.33 -3.25
C ALA A 57 -16.50 4.88 -2.34
N HIS A 58 -16.99 6.09 -2.62
CA HIS A 58 -18.06 6.74 -1.86
C HIS A 58 -19.38 5.96 -1.94
N ALA A 59 -19.72 5.40 -3.10
CA ALA A 59 -20.88 4.51 -3.25
C ALA A 59 -20.81 3.25 -2.35
N HIS A 60 -19.61 2.87 -1.91
CA HIS A 60 -19.37 1.75 -0.98
C HIS A 60 -19.04 2.22 0.45
N GLY A 61 -19.18 3.51 0.75
CA GLY A 61 -18.88 4.08 2.06
C GLY A 61 -17.38 4.16 2.39
N VAL A 62 -16.50 4.07 1.38
CA VAL A 62 -15.04 4.09 1.52
C VAL A 62 -14.50 5.46 1.15
N LYS A 63 -13.61 6.01 1.98
CA LYS A 63 -12.99 7.32 1.75
C LYS A 63 -11.82 7.25 0.76
N VAL A 64 -11.52 8.37 0.10
CA VAL A 64 -10.38 8.51 -0.85
C VAL A 64 -9.47 9.65 -0.45
N TYR A 65 -8.19 9.32 -0.24
CA TYR A 65 -7.15 10.30 0.10
C TYR A 65 -6.14 10.46 -1.05
N VAL A 66 -5.88 11.70 -1.47
CA VAL A 66 -4.96 11.99 -2.58
C VAL A 66 -3.60 12.42 -2.06
N THR A 67 -2.54 11.75 -2.50
CA THR A 67 -1.18 12.14 -2.13
C THR A 67 -0.68 13.34 -2.93
N ALA A 68 -0.24 14.38 -2.23
CA ALA A 68 0.49 15.54 -2.76
C ALA A 68 1.72 15.80 -1.86
N ASN A 69 2.58 14.79 -1.74
CA ASN A 69 3.58 14.66 -0.68
C ASN A 69 5.03 14.88 -1.13
N ILE A 70 5.25 15.60 -2.23
CA ILE A 70 6.58 16.06 -2.62
C ILE A 70 7.13 17.11 -1.63
N LEU A 71 8.45 17.29 -1.64
CA LEU A 71 9.07 18.50 -1.09
C LEU A 71 9.08 19.56 -2.19
N ALA A 72 8.18 20.52 -2.08
CA ALA A 72 7.94 21.49 -3.14
C ALA A 72 9.05 22.55 -3.22
N HIS A 73 9.32 23.01 -4.43
CA HIS A 73 10.12 24.19 -4.71
C HIS A 73 9.24 25.33 -5.22
N ASN A 74 9.77 26.55 -5.31
CA ASN A 74 9.01 27.73 -5.74
C ASN A 74 8.29 27.54 -7.08
N TYR A 75 8.88 26.81 -8.03
CA TYR A 75 8.27 26.57 -9.34
C TYR A 75 7.10 25.55 -9.30
N ASP A 76 6.95 24.79 -8.22
CA ASP A 76 5.85 23.84 -8.03
C ASP A 76 4.58 24.54 -7.51
N LEU A 77 4.71 25.67 -6.82
CA LEU A 77 3.63 26.26 -6.01
C LEU A 77 2.42 26.71 -6.85
N GLU A 78 2.65 27.31 -8.02
CA GLU A 78 1.56 27.71 -8.93
C GLU A 78 0.83 26.48 -9.51
N GLY A 79 1.58 25.43 -9.87
CA GLY A 79 1.01 24.17 -10.32
C GLY A 79 0.21 23.48 -9.21
N ALA A 80 0.69 23.53 -7.97
CA ALA A 80 0.01 22.98 -6.81
C ALA A 80 -1.31 23.69 -6.51
N ARG A 81 -1.34 25.03 -6.60
CA ARG A 81 -2.59 25.82 -6.49
C ARG A 81 -3.63 25.35 -7.48
N LYS A 82 -3.23 25.21 -8.75
CA LYS A 82 -4.12 24.73 -9.81
C LYS A 82 -4.60 23.31 -9.55
N TYR A 83 -3.69 22.40 -9.21
CA TYR A 83 -4.03 21.01 -8.94
C TYR A 83 -4.99 20.85 -7.75
N PHE A 84 -4.79 21.58 -6.64
CA PHE A 84 -5.72 21.54 -5.52
C PHE A 84 -7.09 22.15 -5.85
N ALA A 85 -7.13 23.17 -6.71
CA ALA A 85 -8.40 23.69 -7.22
C ALA A 85 -9.13 22.66 -8.09
N GLU A 86 -8.41 21.92 -8.95
CA GLU A 86 -8.97 20.84 -9.77
C GLU A 86 -9.55 19.71 -8.90
N LEU A 87 -8.84 19.29 -7.85
CA LEU A 87 -9.35 18.29 -6.89
C LEU A 87 -10.57 18.78 -6.11
N ARG A 88 -10.55 20.05 -5.66
CA ARG A 88 -11.68 20.70 -4.99
C ARG A 88 -12.90 20.77 -5.91
N ASP A 89 -12.71 21.09 -7.18
CA ASP A 89 -13.81 21.30 -8.11
C ASP A 89 -14.22 20.00 -8.84
N MET A 90 -13.58 18.87 -8.52
CA MET A 90 -13.85 17.55 -9.08
C MET A 90 -15.33 17.14 -8.93
N LYS A 91 -15.83 16.45 -9.96
CA LYS A 91 -17.20 15.95 -10.06
C LYS A 91 -17.22 14.48 -10.47
N PRO A 92 -18.22 13.69 -10.05
CA PRO A 92 -19.39 14.10 -9.26
C PRO A 92 -19.07 14.43 -7.79
N GLU A 93 -18.01 13.82 -7.26
CA GLU A 93 -17.59 13.90 -5.87
C GLU A 93 -16.11 14.30 -5.76
N GLN A 94 -15.72 14.75 -4.57
CA GLN A 94 -14.37 15.22 -4.25
C GLN A 94 -13.65 14.19 -3.39
N PRO A 95 -12.32 14.07 -3.47
CA PRO A 95 -11.54 13.33 -2.48
C PRO A 95 -11.75 13.88 -1.07
N ASP A 96 -11.64 13.00 -0.06
CA ASP A 96 -11.91 13.33 1.34
C ASP A 96 -10.74 14.07 2.02
N ALA A 97 -9.50 13.75 1.63
CA ALA A 97 -8.32 14.35 2.24
C ALA A 97 -7.11 14.43 1.30
N LEU A 98 -6.19 15.35 1.62
CA LEU A 98 -4.87 15.46 0.99
C LEU A 98 -3.78 14.94 1.92
N ILE A 99 -2.89 14.08 1.41
CA ILE A 99 -1.69 13.63 2.15
C ILE A 99 -0.50 14.50 1.73
N ILE A 100 -0.08 15.42 2.59
CA ILE A 100 0.94 16.46 2.31
C ILE A 100 2.13 16.33 3.25
N SER A 101 3.33 16.68 2.79
CA SER A 101 4.57 16.70 3.60
C SER A 101 5.14 18.10 3.77
N ASP A 102 5.04 18.94 2.74
CA ASP A 102 5.63 20.28 2.70
C ASP A 102 4.73 21.34 3.36
N PRO A 103 5.26 22.19 4.27
CA PRO A 103 4.48 23.27 4.89
C PRO A 103 3.92 24.30 3.89
N GLY A 104 4.64 24.61 2.81
CA GLY A 104 4.16 25.53 1.78
C GLY A 104 2.96 24.95 1.03
N MET A 105 3.05 23.68 0.62
CA MET A 105 1.94 22.93 0.03
C MET A 105 0.75 22.84 0.99
N PHE A 106 1.00 22.65 2.29
CA PHE A 106 -0.05 22.65 3.32
C PHE A 106 -0.79 23.97 3.35
N MET A 107 -0.07 25.09 3.40
CA MET A 107 -0.67 26.42 3.43
C MET A 107 -1.47 26.71 2.15
N ILE A 108 -0.94 26.31 0.99
CA ILE A 108 -1.64 26.44 -0.30
C ILE A 108 -2.93 25.60 -0.31
N ALA A 109 -2.90 24.37 0.21
CA ALA A 109 -4.10 23.54 0.32
C ALA A 109 -5.18 24.22 1.19
N LYS A 110 -4.79 24.77 2.36
CA LYS A 110 -5.73 25.50 3.23
C LYS A 110 -6.20 26.84 2.66
N GLU A 111 -5.43 27.46 1.76
CA GLU A 111 -5.83 28.66 1.03
C GLU A 111 -6.86 28.34 -0.07
N VAL A 112 -6.53 27.37 -0.94
CA VAL A 112 -7.32 27.04 -2.14
C VAL A 112 -8.55 26.19 -1.81
N TRP A 113 -8.43 25.30 -0.83
CA TRP A 113 -9.46 24.37 -0.41
C TRP A 113 -9.57 24.33 1.13
N PRO A 114 -10.05 25.41 1.79
CA PRO A 114 -9.98 25.55 3.26
C PRO A 114 -10.63 24.42 4.06
N GLN A 115 -11.70 23.84 3.52
CA GLN A 115 -12.49 22.76 4.13
C GLN A 115 -11.88 21.36 3.97
N VAL A 116 -10.83 21.19 3.15
CA VAL A 116 -10.22 19.86 2.96
C VAL A 116 -9.55 19.38 4.24
N GLU A 117 -9.70 18.09 4.53
CA GLU A 117 -8.88 17.44 5.55
C GLU A 117 -7.45 17.29 5.02
N VAL A 118 -6.47 17.59 5.87
CA VAL A 118 -5.06 17.43 5.52
C VAL A 118 -4.43 16.42 6.47
N HIS A 119 -3.86 15.37 5.88
CA HIS A 119 -3.12 14.32 6.54
C HIS A 119 -1.63 14.56 6.33
N ILE A 120 -0.85 14.57 7.41
CA ILE A 120 0.58 14.84 7.31
C ILE A 120 1.35 13.55 7.01
N SER A 121 1.93 13.47 5.83
CA SER A 121 2.78 12.38 5.38
C SER A 121 3.94 12.11 6.35
N THR A 122 4.33 10.84 6.48
CA THR A 122 5.52 10.39 7.24
C THR A 122 6.81 11.11 6.79
N GLN A 123 6.83 11.64 5.56
CA GLN A 123 7.92 12.46 4.99
C GLN A 123 8.17 13.78 5.74
N ALA A 124 7.23 14.22 6.58
CA ALA A 124 7.38 15.43 7.40
C ALA A 124 8.14 15.18 8.73
N ASN A 125 8.66 13.96 8.96
CA ASN A 125 9.48 13.60 10.13
C ASN A 125 8.72 13.70 11.46
N ASN A 126 7.54 13.10 11.52
CA ASN A 126 6.65 13.18 12.68
C ASN A 126 7.11 12.20 13.79
N THR A 127 8.16 12.58 14.53
CA THR A 127 8.82 11.74 15.54
C THR A 127 8.48 12.08 17.00
N ASN A 128 7.81 13.21 17.27
CA ASN A 128 7.53 13.66 18.63
C ASN A 128 6.21 14.45 18.71
N TYR A 129 5.64 14.53 19.92
CA TYR A 129 4.33 15.14 20.15
C TYR A 129 4.29 16.64 19.85
N GLU A 130 5.38 17.39 19.98
CA GLU A 130 5.41 18.82 19.64
C GLU A 130 5.25 19.04 18.13
N THR A 131 5.85 18.17 17.29
CA THR A 131 5.61 18.18 15.85
C THR A 131 4.14 17.90 15.53
N TYR A 132 3.49 16.97 16.25
CA TYR A 132 2.07 16.70 16.08
C TYR A 132 1.22 17.93 16.47
N LEU A 133 1.48 18.52 17.64
CA LEU A 133 0.77 19.72 18.10
C LEU A 133 0.99 20.93 17.18
N PHE A 134 2.16 21.05 16.56
CA PHE A 134 2.42 22.06 15.54
C PHE A 134 1.47 21.89 14.35
N TRP A 135 1.39 20.69 13.78
CA TRP A 135 0.48 20.42 12.65
C TRP A 135 -0.99 20.56 13.04
N TRP A 136 -1.37 20.14 14.24
CA TRP A 136 -2.71 20.30 14.77
C TRP A 136 -3.14 21.77 14.85
N LYS A 137 -2.27 22.64 15.39
CA LYS A 137 -2.52 24.09 15.48
C LYS A 137 -2.71 24.74 14.10
N LEU A 138 -2.10 24.19 13.06
CA LEU A 138 -2.29 24.63 11.67
C LEU A 138 -3.55 24.03 11.01
N GLY A 139 -4.25 23.11 11.69
CA GLY A 139 -5.50 22.52 11.23
C GLY A 139 -5.36 21.18 10.52
N ALA A 140 -4.25 20.45 10.71
CA ALA A 140 -4.14 19.06 10.25
C ALA A 140 -5.05 18.14 11.06
N LYS A 141 -5.75 17.21 10.39
CA LYS A 141 -6.65 16.26 11.05
C LYS A 141 -5.92 15.01 11.55
N ARG A 142 -4.93 14.56 10.77
CA ARG A 142 -4.22 13.30 10.96
C ARG A 142 -2.74 13.46 10.70
N VAL A 143 -1.91 12.79 11.47
CA VAL A 143 -0.46 12.78 11.29
C VAL A 143 0.04 11.35 11.20
N VAL A 144 0.79 11.06 10.14
CA VAL A 144 1.39 9.74 9.92
C VAL A 144 2.69 9.65 10.71
N SER A 145 2.80 8.66 11.59
CA SER A 145 3.97 8.44 12.41
C SER A 145 5.22 8.15 11.57
N ALA A 146 6.38 8.56 12.08
CA ALA A 146 7.64 8.13 11.52
C ALA A 146 7.79 6.60 11.70
N ARG A 147 8.45 5.93 10.75
CA ARG A 147 8.55 4.46 10.69
C ARG A 147 9.49 3.88 11.73
N GLU A 148 10.34 4.72 12.29
CA GLU A 148 11.33 4.44 13.32
C GLU A 148 10.77 4.54 14.75
N LEU A 149 9.51 4.95 14.94
CA LEU A 149 8.90 5.03 16.27
C LEU A 149 8.44 3.64 16.75
N SER A 150 8.78 3.33 18.00
CA SER A 150 8.23 2.19 18.72
C SER A 150 6.79 2.42 19.19
N LEU A 151 6.07 1.36 19.56
CA LEU A 151 4.72 1.49 20.12
C LEU A 151 4.71 2.30 21.43
N VAL A 152 5.78 2.19 22.23
CA VAL A 152 5.94 2.97 23.47
C VAL A 152 6.05 4.47 23.17
N GLU A 153 6.81 4.84 22.14
CA GLU A 153 6.92 6.24 21.71
C GLU A 153 5.61 6.77 21.12
N ILE A 154 4.91 5.96 20.31
CA ILE A 154 3.60 6.31 19.75
C ILE A 154 2.58 6.53 20.86
N LYS A 155 2.55 5.65 21.87
CA LYS A 155 1.70 5.81 23.06
C LYS A 155 2.04 7.10 23.83
N GLY A 156 3.34 7.39 24.01
CA GLY A 156 3.79 8.63 24.63
C GLY A 156 3.42 9.90 23.85
N ILE A 157 3.28 9.82 22.52
CA ILE A 157 2.69 10.89 21.70
C ILE A 157 1.19 10.98 21.97
N ARG A 158 0.48 9.85 21.90
CA ARG A 158 -0.99 9.79 22.07
C ARG A 158 -1.46 10.43 23.36
N GLU A 159 -0.73 10.22 24.46
CA GLU A 159 -1.01 10.78 25.79
C GLU A 159 -0.94 12.32 25.84
N LYS A 160 -0.29 12.97 24.86
CA LYS A 160 -0.01 14.42 24.86
C LYS A 160 -0.74 15.20 23.76
N ILE A 161 -1.40 14.54 22.82
CA ILE A 161 -2.09 15.17 21.69
C ILE A 161 -3.62 15.04 21.84
N PRO A 162 -4.42 16.03 21.37
CA PRO A 162 -5.89 16.02 21.51
C PRO A 162 -6.53 14.74 21.00
N ALA A 163 -7.56 14.22 21.68
CA ALA A 163 -8.19 12.94 21.36
C ALA A 163 -8.76 12.89 19.93
N GLU A 164 -9.14 14.04 19.39
CA GLU A 164 -9.70 14.19 18.04
C GLU A 164 -8.64 14.19 16.93
N MET A 165 -7.36 14.35 17.30
CA MET A 165 -6.22 14.30 16.39
C MET A 165 -5.84 12.85 16.15
N GLU A 166 -5.85 12.43 14.88
CA GLU A 166 -5.65 11.03 14.51
C GLU A 166 -4.17 10.68 14.29
N ILE A 167 -3.77 9.50 14.77
CA ILE A 167 -2.46 8.89 14.48
C ILE A 167 -2.64 7.82 13.40
N GLU A 168 -1.85 7.91 12.32
CA GLU A 168 -1.78 6.88 11.28
C GLU A 168 -0.40 6.23 11.28
N SER A 169 -0.33 4.90 11.20
CA SER A 169 0.93 4.17 11.24
C SER A 169 0.97 3.06 10.19
N PHE A 170 2.13 2.84 9.59
CA PHE A 170 2.32 1.73 8.64
C PHE A 170 2.30 0.41 9.40
N VAL A 171 1.53 -0.58 8.95
CA VAL A 171 1.44 -1.90 9.62
C VAL A 171 1.87 -3.07 8.73
N HIS A 172 1.99 -2.83 7.42
CA HIS A 172 2.40 -3.86 6.48
C HIS A 172 3.11 -3.29 5.26
N GLY A 173 4.04 -4.06 4.69
CA GLY A 173 4.66 -3.78 3.39
C GLY A 173 6.13 -3.37 3.49
N ALA A 174 6.69 -2.98 2.34
CA ALA A 174 8.12 -2.73 2.20
C ALA A 174 8.58 -1.54 3.06
N MET A 175 9.53 -1.78 3.97
CA MET A 175 10.11 -0.74 4.81
C MET A 175 11.30 -0.07 4.12
N CYS A 176 11.37 1.25 4.18
CA CYS A 176 12.58 1.98 3.85
C CYS A 176 13.34 2.29 5.13
N ILE A 177 14.56 1.78 5.27
CA ILE A 177 15.48 2.18 6.35
C ILE A 177 16.19 3.46 5.90
N SER A 178 15.58 4.61 6.18
CA SER A 178 16.23 5.91 6.08
C SER A 178 15.54 6.84 7.06
N TYR A 179 16.31 7.42 7.99
CA TYR A 179 15.80 8.50 8.83
C TYR A 179 15.29 9.60 7.89
N SER A 180 14.00 9.91 7.95
CA SER A 180 13.41 11.09 7.30
C SER A 180 13.42 11.21 5.76
N GLY A 181 13.39 10.13 4.97
CA GLY A 181 13.04 10.22 3.53
C GLY A 181 13.94 11.07 2.62
N ARG A 182 15.06 11.60 3.14
CA ARG A 182 15.98 12.51 2.44
C ARG A 182 17.11 11.71 1.81
N CYS A 183 16.99 11.41 0.52
CA CYS A 183 18.05 10.70 -0.20
C CYS A 183 19.18 11.67 -0.60
N LEU A 184 20.15 11.84 0.31
CA LEU A 184 21.36 12.65 0.07
C LEU A 184 22.21 12.10 -1.08
N LEU A 185 22.26 10.77 -1.23
CA LEU A 185 23.15 10.09 -2.18
C LEU A 185 22.87 10.48 -3.63
N SER A 186 21.60 10.64 -4.04
CA SER A 186 21.27 10.92 -5.45
C SER A 186 21.69 12.32 -5.83
N ASN A 187 21.39 13.27 -4.96
CA ASN A 187 21.77 14.65 -5.17
C ASN A 187 23.30 14.80 -5.15
N PHE A 188 23.96 14.26 -4.13
CA PHE A 188 25.40 14.40 -3.93
C PHE A 188 26.23 13.76 -5.05
N PHE A 189 25.92 12.53 -5.45
CA PHE A 189 26.74 11.82 -6.43
C PHE A 189 26.44 12.18 -7.89
N THR A 190 25.25 12.69 -8.19
CA THR A 190 24.77 12.73 -9.58
C THR A 190 24.20 14.08 -10.01
N GLY A 191 24.03 15.02 -9.08
CA GLY A 191 23.32 16.28 -9.31
C GLY A 191 21.83 16.11 -9.63
N ARG A 192 21.30 14.88 -9.61
CA ARG A 192 19.88 14.58 -9.83
C ARG A 192 19.22 14.23 -8.50
N ASP A 193 18.33 15.10 -8.08
CA ASP A 193 17.71 15.05 -6.76
C ASP A 193 16.59 14.01 -6.71
N ALA A 194 16.75 12.99 -5.86
CA ALA A 194 15.75 11.98 -5.64
C ALA A 194 14.48 12.54 -4.97
N ASN A 195 14.58 13.65 -4.25
CA ASN A 195 13.42 14.35 -3.67
C ASN A 195 12.62 15.12 -4.73
N ARG A 196 13.14 15.25 -5.96
CA ARG A 196 12.46 15.82 -7.14
C ARG A 196 11.96 14.75 -8.12
N GLY A 197 11.88 13.49 -7.70
CA GLY A 197 11.50 12.36 -8.56
C GLY A 197 12.55 11.96 -9.61
N ALA A 198 13.68 12.68 -9.69
CA ALA A 198 14.79 12.44 -10.62
C ALA A 198 15.82 11.44 -10.07
N CYS A 199 15.36 10.49 -9.25
CA CYS A 199 16.22 9.50 -8.63
C CYS A 199 16.98 8.69 -9.70
N THR A 200 18.31 8.69 -9.57
CA THR A 200 19.23 7.94 -10.43
C THR A 200 19.45 6.51 -9.96
N HIS A 201 18.78 6.19 -8.86
CA HIS A 201 18.98 4.99 -8.07
C HIS A 201 20.46 4.84 -7.66
N PRO A 202 21.08 5.86 -7.05
CA PRO A 202 22.46 5.76 -6.57
C PRO A 202 22.58 4.63 -5.54
N CYS A 203 21.53 4.35 -4.76
CA CYS A 203 21.41 3.18 -3.89
C CYS A 203 21.56 1.83 -4.61
N ARG A 204 21.66 1.81 -5.94
CA ARG A 204 21.92 0.65 -6.81
C ARG A 204 23.28 0.72 -7.52
N TRP A 205 24.14 1.64 -7.12
CA TRP A 205 25.50 1.72 -7.64
C TRP A 205 26.40 0.80 -6.82
N LYS A 206 27.52 0.37 -7.42
CA LYS A 206 28.51 -0.44 -6.72
C LYS A 206 29.33 0.44 -5.79
N TYR A 207 29.08 0.28 -4.50
CA TYR A 207 29.86 0.92 -3.44
C TYR A 207 30.75 -0.10 -2.75
N ALA A 208 31.71 0.39 -1.98
CA ALA A 208 32.37 -0.39 -0.96
C ALA A 208 32.50 0.50 0.28
N VAL A 209 32.29 -0.07 1.46
CA VAL A 209 32.53 0.64 2.72
C VAL A 209 34.00 0.44 3.07
N VAL A 210 34.74 1.51 3.30
CA VAL A 210 36.11 1.47 3.82
C VAL A 210 36.07 2.05 5.23
N GLU A 211 36.62 1.31 6.19
CA GLU A 211 36.79 1.81 7.56
C GLU A 211 37.98 2.77 7.59
N GLU A 212 37.82 3.92 8.25
CA GLU A 212 38.78 5.04 8.19
C GLU A 212 40.18 4.65 8.69
N THR A 213 40.28 3.76 9.68
CA THR A 213 41.55 3.26 10.23
C THR A 213 42.09 2.01 9.54
N ARG A 214 41.36 1.44 8.57
CA ARG A 214 41.78 0.32 7.72
C ARG A 214 41.68 0.67 6.23
N PRO A 215 42.43 1.68 5.76
CA PRO A 215 42.46 2.06 4.36
C PRO A 215 42.95 0.88 3.50
N GLY A 216 42.15 0.55 2.47
CA GLY A 216 42.44 -0.57 1.56
C GLY A 216 41.67 -1.86 1.87
N GLU A 217 41.02 -1.97 3.02
CA GLU A 217 40.03 -3.02 3.29
C GLU A 217 38.64 -2.55 2.86
N TYR A 218 38.19 -3.07 1.72
CA TYR A 218 36.89 -2.75 1.13
C TYR A 218 35.85 -3.80 1.58
N LEU A 219 34.88 -3.39 2.38
CA LEU A 219 33.69 -4.20 2.66
C LEU A 219 32.72 -4.08 1.46
N PRO A 220 32.46 -5.17 0.73
CA PRO A 220 31.73 -5.10 -0.53
C PRO A 220 30.23 -4.84 -0.33
N VAL A 221 29.68 -3.84 -1.01
CA VAL A 221 28.26 -3.76 -1.33
C VAL A 221 28.05 -4.65 -2.56
N TYR A 222 27.47 -5.83 -2.37
CA TYR A 222 27.33 -6.78 -3.46
C TYR A 222 26.02 -6.57 -4.23
N GLU A 223 26.06 -6.86 -5.54
CA GLU A 223 24.92 -6.82 -6.44
C GLU A 223 24.87 -8.15 -7.17
N ASN A 224 23.70 -8.79 -7.17
CA ASN A 224 23.42 -9.92 -8.05
C ASN A 224 22.32 -9.55 -9.04
N GLU A 225 21.87 -10.49 -9.86
CA GLU A 225 20.82 -10.29 -10.87
C GLU A 225 19.50 -9.71 -10.30
N ARG A 226 19.37 -9.63 -8.97
CA ARG A 226 18.19 -9.13 -8.24
C ARG A 226 18.43 -7.81 -7.49
N GLY A 227 19.60 -7.18 -7.65
CA GLY A 227 19.90 -5.82 -7.19
C GLY A 227 21.09 -5.72 -6.23
N THR A 228 21.43 -4.46 -5.90
CA THR A 228 22.51 -4.05 -4.99
C THR A 228 22.05 -4.07 -3.53
N TYR A 229 22.84 -4.66 -2.62
CA TYR A 229 22.54 -4.80 -1.20
C TYR A 229 23.44 -3.92 -0.34
N ILE A 230 22.88 -2.81 0.17
CA ILE A 230 23.52 -1.95 1.18
C ILE A 230 23.01 -2.31 2.58
N PHE A 231 21.68 -2.42 2.74
CA PHE A 231 20.96 -3.01 3.88
C PHE A 231 19.61 -3.53 3.36
N ASN A 232 19.22 -4.76 3.68
CA ASN A 232 17.99 -5.39 3.17
C ASN A 232 17.01 -5.67 4.31
N SER A 233 15.98 -4.83 4.42
CA SER A 233 14.95 -5.01 5.44
C SER A 233 13.90 -6.02 4.98
N LYS A 234 13.51 -6.86 5.93
CA LYS A 234 12.28 -7.66 5.95
C LYS A 234 11.04 -6.76 5.71
N ASP A 235 9.95 -7.34 5.19
CA ASP A 235 8.69 -6.60 5.05
C ASP A 235 8.06 -6.41 6.43
N LEU A 236 7.51 -5.22 6.70
CA LEU A 236 6.74 -5.01 7.93
C LEU A 236 5.49 -5.88 7.88
N CYS A 237 5.16 -6.53 9.00
CA CYS A 237 3.87 -7.18 9.17
C CYS A 237 3.48 -7.18 10.65
N MET A 238 2.35 -6.57 10.96
CA MET A 238 1.80 -6.48 12.31
C MET A 238 0.47 -7.23 12.46
N ILE A 239 0.22 -8.22 11.60
CA ILE A 239 -1.06 -8.95 11.58
C ILE A 239 -1.33 -9.72 12.88
N GLU A 240 -0.25 -10.11 13.58
CA GLU A 240 -0.26 -10.81 14.88
C GLU A 240 -0.39 -9.84 16.07
N HIS A 241 -0.45 -8.53 15.82
CA HIS A 241 -0.30 -7.49 16.83
C HIS A 241 -1.40 -6.43 16.75
N ILE A 242 -2.61 -6.83 16.34
CA ILE A 242 -3.77 -5.92 16.31
C ILE A 242 -4.08 -5.32 17.69
N PRO A 243 -4.07 -6.10 18.81
CA PRO A 243 -4.30 -5.55 20.13
C PRO A 243 -3.32 -4.43 20.49
N GLU A 244 -2.02 -4.64 20.30
CA GLU A 244 -0.97 -3.70 20.67
C GLU A 244 -1.01 -2.42 19.83
N LEU A 245 -1.36 -2.52 18.55
CA LEU A 245 -1.57 -1.35 17.67
C LEU A 245 -2.74 -0.48 18.17
N VAL A 246 -3.85 -1.12 18.55
CA VAL A 246 -5.05 -0.44 19.07
C VAL A 246 -4.76 0.20 20.43
N GLU A 247 -4.07 -0.52 21.33
CA GLU A 247 -3.68 -0.03 22.64
C GLU A 247 -2.70 1.15 22.59
N ALA A 248 -1.85 1.21 21.55
CA ALA A 248 -0.97 2.35 21.30
C ALA A 248 -1.73 3.63 20.88
N GLY A 249 -3.02 3.50 20.56
CA GLY A 249 -3.87 4.62 20.16
C GLY A 249 -3.73 5.02 18.69
N ILE A 250 -3.42 4.05 17.82
CA ILE A 250 -3.35 4.26 16.37
C ILE A 250 -4.78 4.23 15.80
N ASP A 251 -5.16 5.30 15.11
CA ASP A 251 -6.51 5.48 14.54
C ASP A 251 -6.64 4.91 13.11
N SER A 252 -5.54 4.83 12.37
CA SER A 252 -5.50 4.32 10.99
C SER A 252 -4.29 3.40 10.77
N LEU A 253 -4.59 2.16 10.38
CA LEU A 253 -3.61 1.14 10.02
C LEU A 253 -3.34 1.21 8.52
N LYS A 254 -2.17 1.74 8.16
CA LYS A 254 -1.79 1.98 6.76
C LYS A 254 -0.99 0.83 6.17
N ILE A 255 -1.39 0.37 4.99
CA ILE A 255 -0.63 -0.62 4.21
C ILE A 255 0.28 0.09 3.20
N GLU A 256 1.56 -0.28 3.10
CA GLU A 256 2.45 0.16 2.01
C GLU A 256 2.35 -0.80 0.83
N GLY A 257 2.03 -0.27 -0.36
CA GLY A 257 1.78 -1.12 -1.52
C GLY A 257 1.40 -0.40 -2.81
N ARG A 258 1.66 0.91 -2.97
CA ARG A 258 1.30 1.67 -4.20
C ARG A 258 1.94 1.15 -5.50
N MET A 259 2.85 0.18 -5.44
CA MET A 259 3.44 -0.46 -6.62
C MET A 259 3.09 -1.96 -6.71
N LYS A 260 2.19 -2.45 -5.85
CA LYS A 260 1.82 -3.87 -5.77
C LYS A 260 0.60 -4.16 -6.65
N THR A 261 0.39 -5.44 -6.94
CA THR A 261 -0.69 -5.93 -7.80
C THR A 261 -2.05 -5.95 -7.07
N ALA A 262 -3.13 -6.12 -7.82
CA ALA A 262 -4.47 -6.31 -7.26
C ALA A 262 -4.53 -7.52 -6.31
N LEU A 263 -3.87 -8.64 -6.65
CA LEU A 263 -3.78 -9.81 -5.76
C LEU A 263 -3.14 -9.48 -4.40
N TYR A 264 -2.05 -8.71 -4.38
CA TYR A 264 -1.44 -8.28 -3.12
C TYR A 264 -2.42 -7.44 -2.30
N VAL A 265 -3.03 -6.45 -2.93
CA VAL A 265 -3.98 -5.54 -2.27
C VAL A 265 -5.19 -6.30 -1.72
N ALA A 266 -5.81 -7.18 -2.52
CA ALA A 266 -6.90 -8.05 -2.11
C ALA A 266 -6.52 -8.92 -0.91
N THR A 267 -5.34 -9.56 -0.97
CA THR A 267 -4.88 -10.49 0.08
C THR A 267 -4.64 -9.76 1.39
N VAL A 268 -3.91 -8.65 1.34
CA VAL A 268 -3.58 -7.87 2.54
C VAL A 268 -4.83 -7.19 3.11
N ALA A 269 -5.64 -6.53 2.28
CA ALA A 269 -6.85 -5.83 2.74
C ALA A 269 -7.81 -6.80 3.43
N ARG A 270 -8.16 -7.92 2.78
CA ARG A 270 -9.07 -8.93 3.33
C ARG A 270 -8.56 -9.54 4.62
N THR A 271 -7.26 -9.87 4.68
CA THR A 271 -6.68 -10.52 5.86
C THR A 271 -6.66 -9.56 7.05
N TYR A 272 -6.25 -8.30 6.85
CA TYR A 272 -6.29 -7.30 7.91
C TYR A 272 -7.72 -6.92 8.31
N ARG A 273 -8.65 -6.77 7.36
CA ARG A 273 -10.07 -6.52 7.63
C ARG A 273 -10.64 -7.59 8.56
N LYS A 274 -10.43 -8.86 8.21
CA LYS A 274 -10.87 -10.00 9.03
C LYS A 274 -10.21 -10.01 10.42
N ALA A 275 -8.89 -9.80 10.49
CA ALA A 275 -8.18 -9.75 11.77
C ALA A 275 -8.71 -8.64 12.70
N ILE A 276 -8.94 -7.43 12.16
CA ILE A 276 -9.51 -6.31 12.91
C ILE A 276 -10.96 -6.62 13.32
N ASP A 277 -11.78 -7.17 12.42
CA ASP A 277 -13.18 -7.51 12.73
C ASP A 277 -13.30 -8.57 13.80
N ASP A 278 -12.52 -9.65 13.67
CA ASP A 278 -12.51 -10.75 14.62
C ASP A 278 -12.06 -10.23 16.00
N TYR A 279 -11.02 -9.40 16.09
CA TYR A 279 -10.59 -8.82 17.37
C TYR A 279 -11.69 -7.97 18.02
N PHE A 280 -12.34 -7.08 17.27
CA PHE A 280 -13.39 -6.22 17.80
C PHE A 280 -14.72 -6.94 18.08
N ALA A 281 -14.96 -8.09 17.45
CA ALA A 281 -16.06 -8.98 17.77
C ALA A 281 -15.78 -9.77 19.05
N ASP A 282 -14.60 -10.41 19.13
CA ASP A 282 -14.13 -11.20 20.25
C ASP A 282 -12.61 -11.44 20.16
N PRO A 283 -11.79 -10.98 21.14
CA PRO A 283 -10.36 -11.29 21.20
C PRO A 283 -10.03 -12.78 21.07
N GLU A 284 -10.86 -13.67 21.63
CA GLU A 284 -10.62 -15.11 21.53
C GLU A 284 -10.80 -15.63 20.09
N LEU A 285 -11.68 -15.01 19.30
CA LEU A 285 -11.85 -15.31 17.89
C LEU A 285 -10.64 -14.89 17.06
N TYR A 286 -10.06 -13.73 17.36
CA TYR A 286 -8.81 -13.28 16.76
C TYR A 286 -7.67 -14.28 17.00
N GLU A 287 -7.46 -14.68 18.26
CA GLU A 287 -6.43 -15.66 18.62
C GLU A 287 -6.66 -17.02 17.94
N LYS A 288 -7.91 -17.49 17.90
CA LYS A 288 -8.27 -18.76 17.27
C LYS A 288 -7.97 -18.80 15.76
N ASN A 289 -8.09 -17.66 15.07
CA ASN A 289 -7.90 -17.56 13.63
C ASN A 289 -6.46 -17.18 13.21
N MET A 290 -5.53 -17.11 14.17
CA MET A 290 -4.15 -16.65 13.95
C MET A 290 -3.43 -17.40 12.82
N ASP A 291 -3.54 -18.72 12.79
CA ASP A 291 -2.90 -19.55 11.75
C ASP A 291 -3.44 -19.22 10.35
N TRP A 292 -4.73 -18.90 10.24
CA TRP A 292 -5.32 -18.49 8.96
C TRP A 292 -4.78 -17.14 8.50
N TYR A 293 -4.63 -16.16 9.40
CA TYR A 293 -4.05 -14.85 9.04
C TYR A 293 -2.62 -14.98 8.53
N LYS A 294 -1.80 -15.77 9.25
CA LYS A 294 -0.41 -16.04 8.91
C LYS A 294 -0.30 -16.72 7.55
N ALA A 295 -1.12 -17.73 7.31
CA ALA A 295 -1.14 -18.46 6.06
C ALA A 295 -1.65 -17.59 4.89
N GLU A 296 -2.66 -16.74 5.07
CA GLU A 296 -3.15 -15.90 3.98
C GLU A 296 -2.20 -14.75 3.65
N ILE A 297 -1.62 -14.09 4.66
CA ILE A 297 -0.74 -12.94 4.41
C ILE A 297 0.54 -13.34 3.66
N SER A 298 0.99 -14.60 3.80
CA SER A 298 2.13 -15.16 3.06
C SER A 298 1.81 -15.56 1.61
N LYS A 299 0.53 -15.58 1.20
CA LYS A 299 0.14 -15.99 -0.16
C LYS A 299 0.33 -14.92 -1.23
N CYS A 300 0.73 -13.72 -0.83
CA CYS A 300 1.08 -12.64 -1.75
C CYS A 300 2.61 -12.55 -1.92
N THR A 301 3.09 -11.68 -2.81
CA THR A 301 4.54 -11.48 -2.96
C THR A 301 5.12 -10.68 -1.80
N TYR A 302 5.91 -11.34 -0.94
CA TYR A 302 6.54 -10.74 0.24
C TYR A 302 8.02 -11.13 0.38
N ARG A 303 8.71 -10.39 1.25
CA ARG A 303 9.99 -10.78 1.86
C ARG A 303 9.72 -11.18 3.30
N GLN A 304 10.54 -12.05 3.90
CA GLN A 304 10.43 -12.47 5.30
C GLN A 304 9.91 -11.31 6.19
N PHE A 305 8.95 -11.59 7.07
CA PHE A 305 8.30 -10.54 7.85
C PHE A 305 9.13 -10.11 9.07
N THR A 306 8.94 -8.86 9.49
CA THR A 306 9.48 -8.27 10.72
C THR A 306 8.45 -7.32 11.34
N THR A 307 8.56 -7.08 12.64
CA THR A 307 7.81 -6.03 13.36
C THR A 307 8.48 -4.66 13.27
N GLY A 308 9.65 -4.57 12.61
CA GLY A 308 10.38 -3.31 12.47
C GLY A 308 10.78 -2.73 13.82
N PHE A 309 10.49 -1.44 14.04
CA PHE A 309 10.84 -0.71 15.25
C PHE A 309 9.82 -0.84 16.40
N TYR A 310 8.68 -1.50 16.15
CA TYR A 310 7.54 -1.43 17.07
C TYR A 310 7.81 -1.99 18.47
N PHE A 311 8.64 -3.04 18.57
CA PHE A 311 9.00 -3.69 19.84
C PHE A 311 10.46 -3.46 20.26
N GLY A 312 11.16 -2.54 19.60
CA GLY A 312 12.56 -2.23 19.90
C GLY A 312 13.39 -1.94 18.66
N LYS A 313 14.67 -1.70 18.87
CA LYS A 313 15.61 -1.46 17.76
C LYS A 313 15.78 -2.76 16.95
N PRO A 314 15.66 -2.71 15.61
CA PRO A 314 15.94 -3.86 14.76
C PRO A 314 17.39 -4.34 14.95
N ASP A 315 17.58 -5.65 15.04
CA ASP A 315 18.88 -6.31 15.21
C ASP A 315 19.24 -7.20 14.00
N GLU A 316 20.27 -8.03 14.12
CA GLU A 316 20.70 -8.97 13.08
C GLU A 316 19.65 -10.03 12.68
N ASN A 317 18.59 -10.24 13.45
CA ASN A 317 17.51 -11.15 13.06
C ASN A 317 16.41 -10.45 12.24
N THR A 318 16.47 -9.12 12.12
CA THR A 318 15.47 -8.30 11.41
C THR A 318 15.85 -7.94 9.97
N GLN A 319 17.05 -8.32 9.54
CA GLN A 319 17.54 -8.14 8.17
C GLN A 319 17.65 -9.50 7.47
N ILE A 320 17.70 -9.48 6.14
CA ILE A 320 17.90 -10.68 5.33
C ILE A 320 19.38 -10.77 4.98
N TYR A 321 20.08 -11.77 5.54
CA TYR A 321 21.51 -12.02 5.30
C TYR A 321 21.78 -13.24 4.40
N ASP A 322 20.78 -14.08 4.18
CA ASP A 322 20.91 -15.41 3.57
C ASP A 322 20.42 -15.46 2.11
N ASN A 323 19.18 -15.07 1.83
CA ASN A 323 18.55 -15.28 0.52
C ASN A 323 17.53 -14.17 0.19
N ASN A 324 17.84 -13.32 -0.78
CA ASN A 324 16.96 -12.21 -1.20
C ASN A 324 15.85 -12.65 -2.19
N THR A 325 15.18 -13.75 -1.90
CA THR A 325 14.14 -14.30 -2.78
C THR A 325 12.77 -13.86 -2.30
N TYR A 326 12.04 -13.17 -3.16
CA TYR A 326 10.61 -12.99 -2.96
C TYR A 326 9.94 -14.37 -2.93
N VAL A 327 9.15 -14.61 -1.90
CA VAL A 327 8.24 -15.75 -1.87
C VAL A 327 6.99 -15.34 -2.64
N ASN A 328 6.55 -16.18 -3.57
CA ASN A 328 5.31 -16.00 -4.27
C ASN A 328 4.61 -17.36 -4.37
N GLU A 329 3.53 -17.54 -3.62
CA GLU A 329 2.79 -18.82 -3.63
C GLU A 329 1.71 -18.86 -4.71
N TYR A 330 1.24 -17.70 -5.18
CA TYR A 330 0.12 -17.61 -6.12
C TYR A 330 0.41 -16.64 -7.28
N ILE A 331 -0.11 -17.00 -8.44
CA ILE A 331 -0.13 -16.20 -9.67
C ILE A 331 -1.48 -15.52 -9.78
N TYR A 332 -1.49 -14.20 -10.01
CA TYR A 332 -2.71 -13.44 -10.28
C TYR A 332 -3.20 -13.69 -11.71
N LEU A 333 -4.43 -14.18 -11.90
CA LEU A 333 -4.99 -14.45 -13.23
C LEU A 333 -5.86 -13.30 -13.74
N GLY A 334 -6.60 -12.62 -12.86
CA GLY A 334 -7.49 -11.51 -13.18
C GLY A 334 -8.57 -11.33 -12.11
N ILE A 335 -9.37 -10.28 -12.25
CA ILE A 335 -10.57 -10.05 -11.44
C ILE A 335 -11.81 -10.25 -12.31
N VAL A 336 -12.88 -10.78 -11.74
CA VAL A 336 -14.15 -10.97 -12.45
C VAL A 336 -14.84 -9.62 -12.64
N GLU A 337 -15.01 -9.21 -13.88
CA GLU A 337 -15.61 -7.92 -14.26
C GLU A 337 -17.11 -8.03 -14.54
N ALA A 338 -17.57 -9.20 -14.98
CA ALA A 338 -18.99 -9.47 -15.23
C ALA A 338 -19.25 -10.97 -15.23
N VAL A 339 -20.50 -11.36 -14.96
CA VAL A 339 -20.97 -12.75 -15.07
C VAL A 339 -22.21 -12.79 -15.95
N LYS A 340 -22.20 -13.62 -16.99
CA LYS A 340 -23.31 -13.80 -17.94
C LYS A 340 -23.35 -15.25 -18.42
N ASP A 341 -24.54 -15.86 -18.43
CA ASP A 341 -24.76 -17.22 -18.95
C ASP A 341 -23.77 -18.27 -18.40
N SER A 342 -23.47 -18.18 -17.10
CA SER A 342 -22.46 -19.02 -16.39
C SER A 342 -21.01 -18.85 -16.85
N LEU A 343 -20.72 -17.84 -17.65
CA LEU A 343 -19.37 -17.39 -18.00
C LEU A 343 -19.01 -16.14 -17.20
N CYS A 344 -17.75 -16.04 -16.78
CA CYS A 344 -17.21 -14.84 -16.18
C CYS A 344 -16.25 -14.12 -17.15
N ARG A 345 -16.41 -12.81 -17.29
CA ARG A 345 -15.52 -11.95 -18.05
C ARG A 345 -14.35 -11.53 -17.17
N ILE A 346 -13.13 -11.68 -17.68
CA ILE A 346 -11.91 -11.15 -17.05
C ILE A 346 -11.01 -10.48 -18.10
N GLU A 347 -10.21 -9.50 -17.66
CA GLU A 347 -8.98 -9.10 -18.35
C GLU A 347 -7.81 -9.96 -17.81
N GLN A 348 -7.35 -10.91 -18.63
CA GLN A 348 -6.34 -11.89 -18.24
C GLN A 348 -4.97 -11.24 -17.97
N ARG A 349 -4.31 -11.63 -16.88
CA ARG A 349 -2.99 -11.10 -16.47
C ARG A 349 -1.83 -12.06 -16.71
N ASN A 350 -2.02 -13.34 -16.42
CA ASN A 350 -1.02 -14.40 -16.58
C ASN A 350 -1.64 -15.61 -17.27
N LYS A 351 -0.80 -16.44 -17.89
CA LYS A 351 -1.24 -17.60 -18.65
C LYS A 351 -1.86 -18.67 -17.75
N PHE A 352 -2.97 -19.23 -18.20
CA PHE A 352 -3.59 -20.46 -17.70
C PHE A 352 -4.33 -21.15 -18.85
N CYS A 353 -4.71 -22.41 -18.67
CA CYS A 353 -5.29 -23.28 -19.67
C CYS A 353 -6.64 -23.86 -19.24
N VAL A 354 -7.44 -24.31 -20.21
CA VAL A 354 -8.59 -25.17 -19.94
C VAL A 354 -8.09 -26.46 -19.27
N GLY A 355 -8.76 -26.88 -18.20
CA GLY A 355 -8.39 -27.99 -17.35
C GLY A 355 -7.52 -27.61 -16.15
N ASP A 356 -6.98 -26.38 -16.09
CA ASP A 356 -6.21 -25.94 -14.92
C ASP A 356 -7.10 -25.86 -13.67
N SER A 357 -6.55 -26.29 -12.53
CA SER A 357 -7.12 -26.02 -11.22
C SER A 357 -6.67 -24.62 -10.78
N ILE A 358 -7.64 -23.75 -10.53
CA ILE A 358 -7.43 -22.38 -10.04
C ILE A 358 -8.25 -22.17 -8.76
N GLU A 359 -8.12 -21.00 -8.15
CA GLU A 359 -8.83 -20.62 -6.94
C GLU A 359 -9.56 -19.29 -7.13
N ILE A 360 -10.85 -19.29 -6.78
CA ILE A 360 -11.65 -18.08 -6.62
C ILE A 360 -11.42 -17.56 -5.20
N MET A 361 -10.76 -16.42 -5.09
CA MET A 361 -10.50 -15.72 -3.85
C MET A 361 -11.60 -14.68 -3.62
N LYS A 362 -12.47 -14.94 -2.63
CA LYS A 362 -13.64 -14.10 -2.32
C LYS A 362 -13.32 -12.98 -1.33
N PRO A 363 -14.04 -11.85 -1.37
CA PRO A 363 -13.85 -10.77 -0.40
C PRO A 363 -14.12 -11.15 1.06
N ASP A 364 -14.99 -12.13 1.31
CA ASP A 364 -15.41 -12.56 2.66
C ASP A 364 -14.37 -13.45 3.41
N GLY A 365 -13.25 -13.77 2.78
CA GLY A 365 -12.22 -14.67 3.31
C GLY A 365 -12.26 -16.08 2.73
N THR A 366 -13.33 -16.44 2.01
CA THR A 366 -13.47 -17.77 1.41
C THR A 366 -12.56 -17.91 0.20
N ASN A 367 -11.97 -19.10 0.05
CA ASN A 367 -11.20 -19.50 -1.11
C ASN A 367 -11.84 -20.76 -1.69
N VAL A 368 -12.23 -20.71 -2.96
CA VAL A 368 -12.97 -21.81 -3.62
C VAL A 368 -12.11 -22.40 -4.74
N PRO A 369 -11.64 -23.66 -4.62
CA PRO A 369 -10.94 -24.33 -5.71
C PRO A 369 -11.92 -24.66 -6.83
N VAL A 370 -11.56 -24.31 -8.06
CA VAL A 370 -12.37 -24.55 -9.26
C VAL A 370 -11.49 -25.01 -10.42
N THR A 371 -12.12 -25.61 -11.42
CA THR A 371 -11.48 -26.01 -12.67
C THR A 371 -11.94 -25.09 -13.80
N VAL A 372 -11.03 -24.70 -14.68
CA VAL A 372 -11.35 -23.97 -15.91
C VAL A 372 -11.94 -24.97 -16.91
N GLU A 373 -13.24 -24.89 -17.17
CA GLU A 373 -13.94 -25.86 -18.04
C GLU A 373 -13.93 -25.45 -19.52
N ALA A 374 -13.98 -24.16 -19.80
CA ALA A 374 -13.94 -23.60 -21.16
C ALA A 374 -13.51 -22.13 -21.14
N MET A 375 -12.94 -21.65 -22.24
CA MET A 375 -12.62 -20.24 -22.44
C MET A 375 -13.00 -19.78 -23.85
N TYR A 376 -13.43 -18.53 -23.95
CA TYR A 376 -13.85 -17.89 -25.20
C TYR A 376 -13.27 -16.48 -25.30
N THR A 377 -12.96 -16.04 -26.53
CA THR A 377 -12.60 -14.64 -26.81
C THR A 377 -13.82 -13.71 -26.74
N GLU A 378 -13.64 -12.40 -26.88
CA GLU A 378 -14.77 -11.44 -26.97
C GLU A 378 -15.65 -11.69 -28.19
N GLU A 379 -15.09 -12.25 -29.26
CA GLU A 379 -15.80 -12.65 -30.48
C GLU A 379 -16.56 -13.99 -30.33
N GLY A 380 -16.39 -14.68 -29.20
CA GLY A 380 -17.03 -15.97 -28.93
C GLY A 380 -16.28 -17.18 -29.49
N GLU A 381 -15.03 -17.01 -29.93
CA GLU A 381 -14.20 -18.12 -30.40
C GLU A 381 -13.64 -18.93 -29.23
N SER A 382 -13.74 -20.27 -29.30
CA SER A 382 -13.21 -21.16 -28.26
C SER A 382 -11.69 -21.16 -28.27
N VAL A 383 -11.07 -21.05 -27.09
CA VAL A 383 -9.61 -21.09 -26.91
C VAL A 383 -9.22 -22.04 -25.78
N ASP A 384 -8.11 -22.76 -25.95
CA ASP A 384 -7.63 -23.74 -24.94
C ASP A 384 -6.67 -23.12 -23.91
N SER A 385 -6.14 -21.94 -24.20
CA SER A 385 -5.22 -21.24 -23.31
C SER A 385 -5.36 -19.72 -23.43
N ALA A 386 -4.91 -19.02 -22.40
CA ALA A 386 -4.85 -17.56 -22.35
C ALA A 386 -3.38 -17.09 -22.49
N PRO A 387 -2.80 -17.01 -23.70
CA PRO A 387 -1.38 -16.74 -23.86
C PRO A 387 -1.02 -15.24 -23.86
N HIS A 388 -1.99 -14.32 -23.91
CA HIS A 388 -1.77 -12.91 -24.18
C HIS A 388 -2.20 -12.00 -23.01
N PRO A 389 -1.26 -11.43 -22.24
CA PRO A 389 -1.60 -10.50 -21.17
C PRO A 389 -2.49 -9.35 -21.66
N LYS A 390 -3.50 -9.02 -20.86
CA LYS A 390 -4.58 -8.06 -21.12
C LYS A 390 -5.62 -8.50 -22.16
N GLN A 391 -5.60 -9.75 -22.59
CA GLN A 391 -6.69 -10.28 -23.40
C GLN A 391 -7.95 -10.42 -22.54
N VAL A 392 -9.07 -9.93 -23.06
CA VAL A 392 -10.38 -10.17 -22.45
C VAL A 392 -10.86 -11.57 -22.83
N LEU A 393 -11.29 -12.34 -21.83
CA LEU A 393 -11.80 -13.69 -22.00
C LEU A 393 -13.09 -13.90 -21.22
N TRP A 394 -13.96 -14.73 -21.78
CA TRP A 394 -15.12 -15.30 -21.10
C TRP A 394 -14.81 -16.73 -20.68
N ILE A 395 -14.92 -17.03 -19.39
CA ILE A 395 -14.43 -18.28 -18.82
C ILE A 395 -15.57 -19.01 -18.14
N LYS A 396 -15.69 -20.31 -18.42
CA LYS A 396 -16.56 -21.21 -17.67
C LYS A 396 -15.74 -21.88 -16.57
N LEU A 397 -16.19 -21.74 -15.32
CA LEU A 397 -15.58 -22.37 -14.16
C LEU A 397 -16.53 -23.44 -13.59
N SER A 398 -15.98 -24.47 -12.96
CA SER A 398 -16.77 -25.56 -12.34
C SER A 398 -17.73 -25.09 -11.24
N MET A 399 -17.48 -23.91 -10.66
CA MET A 399 -18.43 -23.16 -9.85
C MET A 399 -18.45 -21.70 -10.33
N PRO A 400 -19.65 -21.09 -10.51
CA PRO A 400 -19.74 -19.72 -11.00
C PRO A 400 -19.18 -18.72 -9.97
N PRO A 401 -18.27 -17.81 -10.37
CA PRO A 401 -17.83 -16.72 -9.51
C PRO A 401 -18.88 -15.61 -9.44
N GLN A 402 -18.63 -14.62 -8.58
CA GLN A 402 -19.35 -13.35 -8.51
C GLN A 402 -18.49 -12.23 -9.08
N GLU A 403 -19.13 -11.11 -9.43
CA GLU A 403 -18.41 -9.88 -9.79
C GLU A 403 -17.46 -9.49 -8.65
N PHE A 404 -16.26 -9.02 -9.01
CA PHE A 404 -15.13 -8.71 -8.13
C PHE A 404 -14.44 -9.89 -7.43
N ASP A 405 -14.87 -11.13 -7.63
CA ASP A 405 -14.06 -12.27 -7.20
C ASP A 405 -12.70 -12.25 -7.92
N LEU A 406 -11.64 -12.55 -7.18
CA LEU A 406 -10.28 -12.58 -7.72
C LEU A 406 -9.89 -14.01 -8.10
N LEU A 407 -9.35 -14.19 -9.31
CA LEU A 407 -8.86 -15.49 -9.78
C LEU A 407 -7.35 -15.58 -9.58
N ARG A 408 -6.89 -16.63 -8.92
CA ARG A 408 -5.47 -16.92 -8.71
C ARG A 408 -5.15 -18.40 -8.92
N GLN A 409 -3.91 -18.70 -9.27
CA GLN A 409 -3.42 -20.07 -9.41
C GLN A 409 -2.26 -20.29 -8.45
N LYS A 410 -2.23 -21.42 -7.75
CA LYS A 410 -1.08 -21.78 -6.92
C LYS A 410 0.13 -22.04 -7.83
N ASN A 411 1.31 -21.49 -7.49
CA ASN A 411 2.54 -21.83 -8.18
C ASN A 411 2.80 -23.34 -8.06
N ALA A 412 3.22 -23.97 -9.16
CA ALA A 412 3.76 -25.32 -9.10
C ALA A 412 5.10 -25.28 -8.34
N ASP A 413 5.27 -26.19 -7.38
CA ASP A 413 6.49 -26.33 -6.58
C ASP A 413 7.73 -26.64 -7.44
#